data_AF-S8DKG9-F1
#
_entry.id   AF-S8DKG9-F1
#
_cell.length_a   1.000
_cell.length_b   1.000
_cell.length_c   1.000
_cell.angle_alpha   90.00
_cell.angle_beta   90.00
_cell.angle_gamma   90.00
#
_symmetry.space_group_name_H-M   'P 1'
#
loop_
_entity.id
_entity.type
_entity.pdbx_description
1 polymer ?
#
loop_
_entity_poly.entity_id
_entity_poly.type
_entity_poly.pdbx_seq_one_letter_code
_entity_poly.pdbx_strand_id
1 'polypeptide(L)'
;MVPCHGTYLIVQLDAVRMVEPLQDPVLLAAARVLPSQKYVAHVLEIDELPMPFKRDHKCQLVLVGKGLCQEDEDCCIDSTMCIPISPATVHPLARKPLQPRPIFPFVDCYQCTFATPQVRIPNRPYDHRHAVSLAAHDAVLQDIYITEDAHRRRSL
;
A
#
# COMPACT_ATOMS: atom_id res chain seq x y z
N MET A 1 10.07 -9.76 13.42
CA MET A 1 10.37 -8.35 13.07
C MET A 1 9.09 -7.69 12.55
N VAL A 2 8.98 -6.37 12.57
CA VAL A 2 7.90 -5.64 11.87
C VAL A 2 8.19 -5.54 10.37
N PRO A 3 7.20 -5.29 9.49
CA PRO A 3 7.44 -5.03 8.08
C PRO A 3 8.43 -3.89 7.83
N CYS A 4 9.32 -4.09 6.87
CA CYS A 4 10.28 -3.08 6.44
C CYS A 4 9.75 -2.33 5.21
N HIS A 5 10.38 -1.20 4.89
CA HIS A 5 10.25 -0.56 3.60
C HIS A 5 10.43 -1.58 2.46
N GLY A 6 9.58 -1.49 1.43
CA GLY A 6 9.66 -2.40 0.28
C GLY A 6 8.86 -3.69 0.42
N THR A 7 8.34 -4.02 1.62
CA THR A 7 7.59 -5.26 1.85
C THR A 7 6.14 -5.15 1.39
N TYR A 8 5.64 -6.18 0.70
CA TYR A 8 4.22 -6.34 0.41
C TYR A 8 3.49 -7.01 1.57
N LEU A 9 2.30 -6.50 1.86
CA LEU A 9 1.47 -6.89 2.98
C LEU A 9 0.07 -7.23 2.51
N ILE A 10 -0.57 -8.13 3.25
CA ILE A 10 -2.03 -8.25 3.27
C ILE A 10 -2.50 -7.51 4.52
N VAL A 11 -3.27 -6.45 4.32
CA VAL A 11 -3.79 -5.62 5.40
C VAL A 11 -5.31 -5.79 5.51
N GLN A 12 -5.81 -5.77 6.74
CA GLN A 12 -7.23 -5.79 7.04
C GLN A 12 -7.49 -4.71 8.08
N LEU A 13 -8.50 -3.87 7.82
CA LEU A 13 -8.88 -2.80 8.71
C LEU A 13 -9.49 -3.37 10.00
N ASP A 14 -8.94 -2.99 11.15
CA ASP A 14 -9.51 -3.27 12.47
C ASP A 14 -10.18 -2.01 13.01
N ALA A 15 -11.39 -1.74 12.52
CA ALA A 15 -12.14 -0.55 12.85
C ALA A 15 -12.43 -0.44 14.36
N VAL A 16 -12.68 -1.57 15.02
CA VAL A 16 -12.97 -1.61 16.47
C VAL A 16 -11.77 -1.14 17.27
N ARG A 17 -10.57 -1.66 16.98
CA ARG A 17 -9.34 -1.26 17.66
C ARG A 17 -8.97 0.19 17.40
N MET A 18 -9.34 0.74 16.24
CA MET A 18 -9.10 2.16 15.93
C MET A 18 -9.94 3.10 16.77
N VAL A 19 -11.21 2.75 17.05
CA VAL A 19 -12.14 3.63 17.80
C VAL A 19 -12.17 3.32 19.29
N GLU A 20 -11.67 2.16 19.74
CA GLU A 20 -11.63 1.77 21.15
C GLU A 20 -11.02 2.84 22.08
N PRO A 21 -9.90 3.52 21.72
CA PRO A 21 -9.32 4.56 22.57
C PRO A 21 -10.20 5.80 22.73
N LEU A 22 -11.18 6.02 21.84
CA LEU A 22 -12.10 7.16 21.90
C LEU A 22 -13.20 6.96 22.94
N GLN A 23 -13.42 5.71 23.40
CA GLN A 23 -14.44 5.36 24.41
C GLN A 23 -15.87 5.80 24.03
N ASP A 24 -16.16 5.88 22.74
CA ASP A 24 -17.46 6.29 22.21
C ASP A 24 -18.31 5.06 21.81
N PRO A 25 -19.46 4.82 22.47
CA PRO A 25 -20.30 3.65 22.19
C PRO A 25 -20.97 3.70 20.81
N VAL A 26 -21.22 4.90 20.25
CA VAL A 26 -21.80 5.07 18.91
C VAL A 26 -20.77 4.70 17.86
N LEU A 27 -19.53 5.20 18.00
CA LEU A 27 -18.43 4.83 17.09
C LEU A 27 -18.11 3.35 17.19
N LEU A 28 -18.14 2.76 18.39
CA LEU A 28 -17.91 1.34 18.58
C LEU A 28 -18.99 0.48 17.91
N ALA A 29 -20.26 0.89 18.02
CA ALA A 29 -21.36 0.20 17.35
C ALA A 29 -21.22 0.28 15.82
N ALA A 30 -20.88 1.45 15.28
CA ALA A 30 -20.62 1.63 13.86
C ALA A 30 -19.41 0.81 13.38
N ALA A 31 -18.32 0.78 14.14
CA ALA A 31 -17.11 0.04 13.81
C ALA A 31 -17.35 -1.48 13.75
N ARG A 32 -18.25 -2.02 14.57
CA ARG A 32 -18.59 -3.45 14.58
C ARG A 32 -19.35 -3.92 13.34
N VAL A 33 -20.09 -3.03 12.69
CA VAL A 33 -20.87 -3.36 11.48
C VAL A 33 -20.13 -3.03 10.18
N LEU A 34 -18.97 -2.35 10.27
CA LEU A 34 -18.16 -2.05 9.10
C LEU A 34 -17.60 -3.34 8.49
N PRO A 35 -17.79 -3.57 7.18
CA PRO A 35 -17.22 -4.72 6.51
C PRO A 35 -15.70 -4.60 6.50
N SER A 36 -15.02 -5.62 7.01
CA SER A 36 -13.56 -5.71 6.91
C SER A 36 -13.19 -6.54 5.69
N GLN A 37 -12.46 -5.92 4.77
CA GLN A 37 -11.91 -6.58 3.59
C GLN A 37 -10.38 -6.67 3.71
N LYS A 38 -9.81 -7.62 2.98
CA LYS A 38 -8.37 -7.79 2.87
C LYS A 38 -7.89 -7.06 1.63
N TYR A 39 -6.86 -6.26 1.79
CA TYR A 39 -6.22 -5.51 0.72
C TYR A 39 -4.77 -5.93 0.61
N VAL A 40 -4.23 -5.87 -0.59
CA VAL A 40 -2.80 -6.02 -0.82
C VAL A 40 -2.20 -4.63 -0.88
N ALA A 41 -1.09 -4.43 -0.19
CA ALA A 41 -0.43 -3.14 -0.11
C ALA A 41 1.09 -3.29 -0.08
N HIS A 42 1.80 -2.24 -0.44
CA HIS A 42 3.26 -2.13 -0.37
C HIS A 42 3.64 -1.09 0.68
N VAL A 43 4.63 -1.38 1.53
CA VAL A 43 5.17 -0.41 2.50
C VAL A 43 6.05 0.59 1.76
N LEU A 44 5.53 1.81 1.57
CA LEU A 44 6.22 2.90 0.88
C LEU A 44 7.10 3.70 1.85
N GLU A 45 6.60 4.03 3.04
CA GLU A 45 7.37 4.82 4.00
C GLU A 45 7.08 4.37 5.43
N ILE A 46 8.09 4.47 6.30
CA ILE A 46 7.96 4.25 7.74
C ILE A 46 8.04 5.62 8.43
N ASP A 47 6.87 6.21 8.67
CA ASP A 47 6.74 7.55 9.27
C ASP A 47 7.17 7.58 10.75
N GLU A 48 7.03 6.45 11.44
CA GLU A 48 7.33 6.32 12.86
C GLU A 48 8.15 5.05 13.12
N LEU A 49 9.28 5.19 13.83
CA LEU A 49 10.12 4.04 14.15
C LEU A 49 9.38 3.02 15.04
N PRO A 50 9.48 1.72 14.75
CA PRO A 50 8.82 0.64 15.49
C PRO A 50 9.54 0.37 16.83
N MET A 51 9.38 1.30 17.77
CA MET A 51 10.02 1.23 19.09
C MET A 51 9.39 0.12 19.95
N PRO A 52 10.17 -0.66 20.72
CA PRO A 52 9.65 -1.78 21.53
C PRO A 52 8.57 -1.40 22.55
N PHE A 53 8.53 -0.15 22.99
CA PHE A 53 7.56 0.36 23.98
C PHE A 53 6.27 0.93 23.35
N LYS A 54 6.22 1.08 22.03
CA LYS A 54 5.02 1.54 21.32
C LYS A 54 4.17 0.34 20.90
N ARG A 55 2.85 0.46 20.99
CA ARG A 55 1.90 -0.60 20.60
C ARG A 55 1.84 -0.81 19.09
N ASP A 56 2.07 0.26 18.34
CA ASP A 56 2.04 0.31 16.88
C ASP A 56 2.99 1.41 16.40
N HIS A 57 3.20 1.45 15.08
CA HIS A 57 3.93 2.50 14.39
C HIS A 57 3.16 2.91 13.14
N LYS A 58 3.31 4.18 12.75
CA LYS A 58 2.75 4.73 11.52
C LYS A 58 3.61 4.40 10.31
N CYS A 59 2.93 4.02 9.22
CA CYS A 59 3.53 3.81 7.92
C CYS A 59 2.60 4.37 6.84
N GLN A 60 3.20 4.79 5.73
CA GLN A 60 2.50 5.03 4.48
C GLN A 60 2.55 3.78 3.61
N LEU A 61 1.39 3.37 3.10
CA LEU A 61 1.27 2.25 2.18
C LEU A 61 0.94 2.76 0.78
N VAL A 62 1.15 1.90 -0.22
CA VAL A 62 0.56 2.03 -1.56
C VAL A 62 -0.33 0.82 -1.79
N LEU A 63 -1.61 1.03 -2.08
CA LEU A 63 -2.53 -0.06 -2.36
C LEU A 63 -2.25 -0.70 -3.72
N VAL A 64 -2.45 -2.01 -3.79
CA VAL A 64 -2.30 -2.81 -5.02
C VAL A 64 -3.69 -3.15 -5.54
N GLY A 65 -3.96 -2.71 -6.77
CA GLY A 65 -5.17 -3.04 -7.52
C GLY A 65 -4.94 -4.21 -8.48
N LYS A 66 -6.04 -4.83 -8.91
CA LYS A 66 -6.05 -5.74 -10.05
C LYS A 66 -6.45 -4.94 -11.30
N GLY A 67 -5.66 -5.04 -12.36
CA GLY A 67 -5.78 -4.17 -13.53
C GLY A 67 -5.32 -2.73 -13.26
N LEU A 68 -5.49 -1.87 -14.25
CA LEU A 68 -5.15 -0.46 -14.16
C LEU A 68 -5.92 0.25 -13.03
N CYS A 69 -5.37 1.35 -12.53
CA CYS A 69 -6.01 2.14 -11.49
C CYS A 69 -7.36 2.68 -11.98
N GLN A 70 -8.32 2.80 -11.05
CA GLN A 70 -9.56 3.51 -11.33
C GLN A 70 -9.27 5.00 -11.52
N GLU A 71 -9.96 5.59 -12.49
CA GLU A 71 -9.92 7.02 -12.76
C GLU A 71 -10.75 7.76 -11.71
N ASP A 72 -10.28 8.93 -11.31
CA ASP A 72 -10.93 9.83 -10.37
C ASP A 72 -10.64 11.27 -10.82
N GLU A 73 -11.59 11.83 -11.58
CA GLU A 73 -11.49 13.18 -12.14
C GLU A 73 -11.40 14.24 -11.04
N ASP A 74 -12.15 14.10 -9.95
CA ASP A 74 -12.15 15.02 -8.82
C ASP A 74 -10.77 15.10 -8.15
N CYS A 75 -10.03 13.99 -8.19
CA CYS A 75 -8.68 13.90 -7.69
C CYS A 75 -7.59 14.12 -8.75
N CYS A 76 -7.92 14.39 -10.02
CA CYS A 76 -6.98 14.43 -11.15
C CYS A 76 -6.17 13.12 -11.32
N ILE A 77 -6.81 11.97 -11.14
CA ILE A 77 -6.18 10.64 -11.27
C ILE A 77 -6.68 9.98 -12.56
N ASP A 78 -5.75 9.63 -13.45
CA ASP A 78 -6.03 8.82 -14.64
C ASP A 78 -5.59 7.35 -14.45
N SER A 79 -6.07 6.46 -15.32
CA SER A 79 -5.81 5.01 -15.23
C SER A 79 -4.34 4.62 -15.45
N THR A 80 -3.54 5.54 -15.98
CA THR A 80 -2.10 5.36 -16.22
C THR A 80 -1.24 5.74 -15.02
N MET A 81 -1.82 6.33 -13.97
CA MET A 81 -1.14 6.67 -12.71
C MET A 81 -1.02 5.45 -11.79
N CYS A 82 -0.43 4.39 -12.34
CA CYS A 82 -0.13 3.16 -11.62
C CYS A 82 1.17 2.51 -12.12
N ILE A 83 1.69 1.57 -11.36
CA ILE A 83 2.96 0.91 -11.66
C ILE A 83 2.74 -0.60 -11.78
N PRO A 84 3.05 -1.23 -12.93
CA PRO A 84 2.89 -2.67 -13.09
C PRO A 84 3.79 -3.45 -12.14
N ILE A 85 3.27 -4.53 -11.57
CA ILE A 85 4.02 -5.51 -10.78
C ILE A 85 4.16 -6.79 -11.59
N SER A 86 5.39 -7.27 -11.76
CA SER A 86 5.66 -8.54 -12.46
C SER A 86 4.83 -9.68 -11.86
N PRO A 87 4.07 -10.45 -12.67
CA PRO A 87 4.24 -10.64 -14.12
C PRO A 87 3.38 -9.76 -15.03
N ALA A 88 2.69 -8.72 -14.53
CA ALA A 88 1.93 -7.80 -15.38
C ALA A 88 2.87 -7.06 -16.36
N THR A 89 2.51 -6.99 -17.64
CA THR A 89 3.33 -6.35 -18.69
C THR A 89 2.60 -5.24 -19.45
N VAL A 90 1.30 -5.08 -19.22
CA VAL A 90 0.46 -4.16 -19.98
C VAL A 90 0.32 -2.85 -19.22
N HIS A 91 0.93 -1.79 -19.71
CA HIS A 91 0.72 -0.44 -19.17
C HIS A 91 0.67 0.55 -20.34
N PRO A 92 -0.29 1.52 -20.37
CA PRO A 92 -0.44 2.45 -21.50
C PRO A 92 0.83 3.25 -21.82
N LEU A 93 1.64 3.56 -20.80
CA LEU A 93 2.92 4.25 -20.93
C LEU A 93 4.13 3.31 -21.09
N ALA A 94 3.91 2.02 -21.37
CA ALA A 94 4.95 1.00 -21.51
C ALA A 94 5.95 0.96 -20.32
N ARG A 95 5.46 1.18 -19.09
CA ARG A 95 6.26 1.15 -17.87
C ARG A 95 6.86 -0.23 -17.66
N LYS A 96 8.12 -0.26 -17.24
CA LYS A 96 8.79 -1.51 -16.86
C LYS A 96 8.16 -2.02 -15.55
N PRO A 97 7.71 -3.29 -15.50
CA PRO A 97 7.14 -3.85 -14.29
C PRO A 97 8.18 -3.98 -13.17
N LEU A 98 7.77 -3.66 -11.94
CA LEU A 98 8.55 -3.89 -10.72
C LEU A 98 8.78 -5.40 -10.55
N GLN A 99 9.98 -5.78 -10.09
CA GLN A 99 10.41 -7.18 -9.97
C GLN A 99 10.57 -7.62 -8.50
N PRO A 100 9.45 -7.84 -7.78
CA PRO A 100 9.52 -8.29 -6.40
C PRO A 100 10.15 -9.69 -6.25
N ARG A 101 10.72 -9.94 -5.07
CA ARG A 101 11.32 -11.22 -4.69
C ARG A 101 10.78 -11.69 -3.33
N PRO A 102 10.34 -12.97 -3.22
CA PRO A 102 10.07 -13.91 -4.31
C PRO A 102 8.97 -13.40 -5.26
N ILE A 103 8.70 -14.15 -6.34
CA ILE A 103 7.74 -13.77 -7.38
C ILE A 103 6.39 -13.37 -6.74
N PHE A 104 5.80 -12.28 -7.25
CA PHE A 104 4.51 -11.82 -6.75
C PHE A 104 3.42 -12.88 -6.97
N PRO A 105 2.62 -13.21 -5.95
CA PRO A 105 1.69 -14.35 -6.01
C PRO A 105 0.46 -14.08 -6.87
N PHE A 106 0.20 -12.83 -7.26
CA PHE A 106 -0.95 -12.43 -8.04
C PHE A 106 -0.53 -11.98 -9.44
N VAL A 107 -1.43 -12.19 -10.42
CA VAL A 107 -1.22 -11.75 -11.81
C VAL A 107 -2.03 -10.49 -12.08
N ASP A 108 -1.57 -9.68 -13.04
CA ASP A 108 -2.26 -8.46 -13.49
C ASP A 108 -2.50 -7.46 -12.33
N CYS A 109 -1.45 -7.22 -11.54
CA CYS A 109 -1.49 -6.33 -10.39
C CYS A 109 -0.64 -5.07 -10.60
N TYR A 110 -1.14 -3.96 -10.07
CA TYR A 110 -0.52 -2.65 -10.22
C TYR A 110 -0.55 -1.92 -8.87
N GLN A 111 0.51 -1.19 -8.57
CA GLN A 111 0.51 -0.26 -7.46
C GLN A 111 -0.19 1.02 -7.89
N CYS A 112 -1.25 1.42 -7.20
CA CYS A 112 -2.01 2.63 -7.51
C CYS A 112 -1.33 3.83 -6.85
N THR A 113 -0.67 4.68 -7.64
CA THR A 113 0.27 5.69 -7.15
C THR A 113 -0.32 6.65 -6.10
N PHE A 114 -1.61 6.97 -6.20
CA PHE A 114 -2.29 7.90 -5.29
C PHE A 114 -3.21 7.24 -4.27
N ALA A 115 -3.34 5.91 -4.30
CA ALA A 115 -4.07 5.16 -3.29
C ALA A 115 -3.15 4.85 -2.11
N THR A 116 -2.73 5.92 -1.40
CA THR A 116 -1.66 5.85 -0.40
C THR A 116 -2.15 6.11 1.03
N PRO A 117 -2.85 5.16 1.68
CA PRO A 117 -3.33 5.36 3.02
C PRO A 117 -2.18 5.38 4.04
N GLN A 118 -2.29 6.27 5.02
CA GLN A 118 -1.49 6.21 6.23
C GLN A 118 -2.16 5.27 7.24
N VAL A 119 -1.41 4.30 7.75
CA VAL A 119 -1.95 3.27 8.66
C VAL A 119 -1.08 3.12 9.91
N ARG A 120 -1.63 2.46 10.93
CA ARG A 120 -0.89 2.01 12.11
C ARG A 120 -0.73 0.50 12.08
N ILE A 121 0.51 0.01 12.10
CA ILE A 121 0.84 -1.42 12.12
C ILE A 121 1.23 -1.80 13.56
N PRO A 122 0.60 -2.83 14.16
CA PRO A 122 0.97 -3.30 15.49
C PRO A 122 2.44 -3.73 15.58
N ASN A 123 3.14 -3.28 16.63
CA ASN A 123 4.51 -3.67 16.93
C ASN A 123 4.53 -5.06 17.56
N ARG A 124 4.60 -6.08 16.72
CA ARG A 124 4.73 -7.48 17.13
C ARG A 124 5.61 -8.25 16.15
N PRO A 125 6.08 -9.45 16.50
CA PRO A 125 6.76 -10.30 15.55
C PRO A 125 5.81 -10.75 14.43
N TYR A 126 6.18 -10.46 13.17
CA TYR A 126 5.56 -11.06 11.99
C TYR A 126 6.48 -12.12 11.39
N ASP A 127 5.88 -13.13 10.74
CA ASP A 127 6.60 -14.15 9.97
C ASP A 127 6.96 -13.60 8.60
N HIS A 128 8.27 -13.47 8.33
CA HIS A 128 8.81 -12.92 7.09
C HIS A 128 9.37 -13.99 6.15
N ARG A 129 9.26 -15.29 6.49
CA ARG A 129 9.92 -16.37 5.73
C ARG A 129 9.58 -16.38 4.24
N HIS A 130 8.36 -15.97 3.89
CA HIS A 130 7.86 -15.89 2.52
C HIS A 130 7.39 -14.48 2.16
N ALA A 131 7.90 -13.46 2.86
CA ALA A 131 7.54 -12.08 2.57
C ALA A 131 8.05 -11.69 1.19
N VAL A 132 7.17 -11.10 0.39
CA VAL A 132 7.48 -10.56 -0.92
C VAL A 132 7.93 -9.12 -0.76
N SER A 133 9.05 -8.74 -1.36
CA SER A 133 9.56 -7.36 -1.27
C SER A 133 10.24 -6.88 -2.54
N LEU A 134 10.31 -5.56 -2.70
CA LEU A 134 11.11 -4.92 -3.73
C LEU A 134 12.58 -4.87 -3.31
N ALA A 135 13.47 -5.13 -4.26
CA ALA A 135 14.89 -4.85 -4.10
C ALA A 135 15.15 -3.34 -4.27
N ALA A 136 16.30 -2.85 -3.80
CA ALA A 136 16.62 -1.42 -3.83
C ALA A 136 16.49 -0.79 -5.24
N HIS A 137 16.88 -1.52 -6.29
CA HIS A 137 16.75 -1.02 -7.66
C HIS A 137 15.29 -0.85 -8.12
N ASP A 138 14.38 -1.74 -7.71
CA ASP A 138 12.95 -1.62 -8.01
C ASP A 138 12.30 -0.53 -7.16
N ALA A 139 12.75 -0.33 -5.92
CA ALA A 139 12.29 0.79 -5.08
C ALA A 139 12.64 2.14 -5.71
N VAL A 140 13.87 2.30 -6.23
CA VAL A 140 14.24 3.53 -6.97
C VAL A 140 13.40 3.70 -8.22
N LEU A 141 13.11 2.61 -8.95
CA LEU A 141 12.24 2.67 -10.13
C LEU A 141 10.80 3.08 -9.76
N GLN A 142 10.30 2.58 -8.63
CA GLN A 142 9.00 2.96 -8.07
C GLN A 142 8.97 4.47 -7.78
N ASP A 143 9.98 5.01 -7.11
CA ASP A 143 10.07 6.45 -6.79
C ASP A 143 10.09 7.34 -8.04
N ILE A 144 10.77 6.90 -9.10
CA ILE A 144 10.79 7.60 -10.40
C ILE A 144 9.37 7.69 -10.97
N TYR A 145 8.63 6.57 -11.00
CA TYR A 145 7.27 6.56 -11.52
C TYR A 145 6.29 7.34 -10.65
N ILE A 146 6.42 7.27 -9.31
CA ILE A 146 5.63 8.10 -8.40
C ILE A 146 5.85 9.59 -8.68
N THR A 147 7.11 9.98 -8.90
CA THR A 147 7.46 11.37 -9.22
C THR A 147 6.87 11.80 -10.57
N GLU A 148 6.99 10.96 -11.60
CA GLU A 148 6.40 11.18 -12.92
C GLU A 148 4.88 11.37 -12.84
N ASP A 149 4.18 10.49 -12.12
CA ASP A 149 2.74 10.58 -11.89
C ASP A 149 2.36 11.85 -11.14
N ALA A 150 3.13 12.25 -10.12
CA ALA A 150 2.91 13.50 -9.41
C ALA A 150 3.05 14.74 -10.30
N HIS A 151 3.97 14.72 -11.28
CA HIS A 151 4.05 15.79 -12.29
C HIS A 151 2.86 15.78 -13.24
N ARG A 152 2.42 14.60 -13.68
CA ARG A 152 1.26 14.47 -14.59
C ARG A 152 -0.03 14.90 -13.90
N ARG A 153 -0.26 14.49 -12.66
CA ARG A 153 -1.43 14.89 -11.85
C ARG A 153 -1.56 16.40 -11.68
N ARG A 154 -0.45 17.13 -11.59
CA ARG A 154 -0.44 18.61 -11.52
C ARG A 154 -0.73 19.30 -12.86
N SER A 155 -0.69 18.55 -13.96
CA SER A 155 -0.86 19.06 -15.32
C SER A 155 -2.24 18.75 -15.90
N LEU A 156 -3.06 18.00 -15.15
CA LEU A 156 -4.48 17.75 -15.42
C LEU A 156 -5.32 18.79 -14.67
#